data_AF-A0A2H3I3S3-F1
#
_entry.id   AF-A0A2H3I3S3-F1
#
_cell.length_a   1.000
_cell.length_b   1.000
_cell.length_c   1.000
_cell.angle_alpha   90.00
_cell.angle_beta   90.00
_cell.angle_gamma   90.00
#
_symmetry.space_group_name_H-M   'P 1'
#
loop_
_entity.id
_entity.type
_entity.pdbx_description
1 polymer ?
#
loop_
_entity_poly.entity_id
_entity_poly.type
_entity_poly.pdbx_seq_one_letter_code
_entity_poly.pdbx_strand_id
1 'polypeptide(L)'
;MKTTPDFMAPLENRIIDALSDTALQELFPEILSSESPNYYLGNALVQAAANGYTQSYKSTVHEVFKDAESHDGHIERAINSAICKRHAWIANDLVDHISSSPHPRRSNILQCALLHAIRENDISIYNRILSKEEFSTISYMTQLDVACTFGKAELVSLILKPLMTKTKGNEVQNSLEHPLEISIKKKFHSITAIVLVPYLKCAASWPYPETARKIIMKIDDEDYAKIPREESLILISAAIPTEAKRALLRRLGSNLETEPKDIQLSVDSQHFTAHKDILSFWSPYFAALFRREWADRDKVAFDQNIISAAALKAVIDFTYSGEYIHREPDISGEEKVAQLKVAADYLRIDALKQKIEEYFGSER
;
A
#
# COMPACT_ATOMS: atom_id res chain seq x y z
N MET A 1 -6.07 41.25 26.79
CA MET A 1 -6.79 40.75 25.60
C MET A 1 -8.06 41.56 25.46
N LYS A 2 -8.08 42.54 24.55
CA LYS A 2 -9.29 43.31 24.23
C LYS A 2 -10.04 42.52 23.16
N THR A 3 -11.27 42.13 23.46
CA THR A 3 -12.23 41.60 22.49
C THR A 3 -12.37 42.60 21.35
N THR A 4 -12.08 42.16 20.13
CA THR A 4 -12.33 42.93 18.91
C THR A 4 -13.82 43.29 18.81
N PRO A 5 -14.15 44.50 18.33
CA PRO A 5 -15.51 45.03 18.43
C PRO A 5 -16.43 44.48 17.34
N ASP A 6 -17.72 44.38 17.69
CA ASP A 6 -18.90 43.87 16.97
C ASP A 6 -19.20 44.54 15.60
N PHE A 7 -18.28 45.34 15.06
CA PHE A 7 -18.46 46.14 13.84
C PHE A 7 -18.02 45.45 12.54
N MET A 8 -17.32 44.30 12.60
CA MET A 8 -16.88 43.58 11.39
C MET A 8 -17.91 42.60 10.81
N ALA A 9 -18.97 42.28 11.56
CA ALA A 9 -20.00 41.32 11.16
C ALA A 9 -20.79 41.65 9.87
N PRO A 10 -21.08 42.94 9.53
CA PRO A 10 -21.92 43.23 8.37
C PRO A 10 -21.28 42.84 7.03
N LEU A 11 -19.98 43.11 6.84
CA LEU A 11 -19.29 42.78 5.59
C LEU A 11 -19.02 41.28 5.47
N GLU A 12 -18.63 40.63 6.57
CA GLU A 12 -18.39 39.18 6.58
C GLU A 12 -19.65 38.37 6.22
N ASN A 13 -20.79 38.71 6.81
CA ASN A 13 -22.05 38.04 6.49
C ASN A 13 -22.44 38.24 5.02
N ARG A 14 -22.28 39.45 4.49
CA ARG A 14 -22.54 39.74 3.07
C ARG A 14 -21.62 38.97 2.14
N ILE A 15 -20.34 38.81 2.50
CA ILE A 15 -19.40 37.96 1.75
C ILE A 15 -19.91 36.51 1.76
N ILE A 16 -20.28 35.98 2.92
CA ILE A 16 -20.77 34.59 3.06
C ILE A 16 -22.02 34.37 2.19
N ASP A 17 -22.98 35.29 2.24
CA ASP A 17 -24.20 35.22 1.42
C ASP A 17 -23.88 35.30 -0.08
N ALA A 18 -22.91 36.15 -0.46
CA ALA A 18 -22.51 36.33 -1.86
C ALA A 18 -21.67 35.15 -2.43
N LEU A 19 -21.13 34.28 -1.57
CA LEU A 19 -20.28 33.17 -1.98
C LEU A 19 -21.03 32.10 -2.79
N SER A 20 -22.32 31.86 -2.52
CA SER A 20 -23.12 30.86 -3.23
C SER A 20 -23.64 31.34 -4.58
N ASP A 21 -23.88 32.64 -4.73
CA ASP A 21 -24.72 33.19 -5.80
C ASP A 21 -23.95 33.99 -6.84
N THR A 22 -22.63 33.80 -6.95
CA THR A 22 -21.72 34.49 -7.90
C THR A 22 -21.60 36.01 -7.70
N ALA A 23 -22.32 36.60 -6.75
CA ALA A 23 -22.35 38.03 -6.46
C ALA A 23 -21.07 38.55 -5.78
N LEU A 24 -20.13 37.67 -5.41
CA LEU A 24 -18.92 38.06 -4.70
C LEU A 24 -18.08 39.13 -5.44
N GLN A 25 -18.08 39.11 -6.77
CA GLN A 25 -17.35 40.11 -7.58
C GLN A 25 -17.87 41.54 -7.34
N GLU A 26 -19.15 41.72 -7.06
CA GLU A 26 -19.74 43.02 -6.77
C GLU A 26 -19.23 43.61 -5.44
N LEU A 27 -18.80 42.75 -4.52
CA LEU A 27 -18.26 43.15 -3.22
C LEU A 27 -16.75 43.43 -3.24
N PHE A 28 -16.03 43.12 -4.33
CA PHE A 28 -14.58 43.29 -4.40
C PHE A 28 -14.10 44.73 -4.14
N PRO A 29 -14.71 45.78 -4.74
CA PRO A 29 -14.31 47.15 -4.44
C PRO A 29 -14.40 47.48 -2.94
N GLU A 30 -15.46 47.00 -2.28
CA GLU A 30 -15.66 47.19 -0.85
C GLU A 30 -14.62 46.41 -0.02
N ILE A 31 -14.38 45.14 -0.36
CA ILE A 31 -13.36 44.29 0.28
C ILE A 31 -11.98 44.93 0.17
N LEU A 32 -11.59 45.38 -1.03
CA LEU A 32 -10.29 45.99 -1.29
C LEU A 32 -10.10 47.34 -0.58
N SER A 33 -11.20 48.07 -0.35
CA SER A 33 -11.18 49.34 0.39
C SER A 33 -11.27 49.19 1.91
N SER A 34 -11.50 47.97 2.42
CA SER A 34 -11.65 47.70 3.85
C SER A 34 -10.35 47.91 4.63
N GLU A 35 -10.44 47.93 5.97
CA GLU A 35 -9.26 48.02 6.85
C GLU A 35 -8.39 46.75 6.81
N SER A 36 -8.90 45.63 6.29
CA SER A 36 -8.22 44.33 6.30
C SER A 36 -8.54 43.51 5.06
N PRO A 37 -8.18 43.99 3.86
CA PRO A 37 -8.54 43.35 2.59
C PRO A 37 -8.03 41.90 2.51
N ASN A 38 -6.81 41.65 2.99
CA ASN A 38 -6.19 40.32 2.98
C ASN A 38 -6.94 39.30 3.83
N TYR A 39 -7.53 39.74 4.96
CA TYR A 39 -8.33 38.87 5.82
C TYR A 39 -9.62 38.44 5.10
N TYR A 40 -10.35 39.39 4.51
CA TYR A 40 -11.61 39.11 3.83
C TYR A 40 -11.40 38.30 2.53
N LEU A 41 -10.40 38.64 1.71
CA LEU A 41 -10.06 37.87 0.51
C LEU A 41 -9.61 36.45 0.86
N GLY A 42 -8.73 36.32 1.86
CA GLY A 42 -8.25 35.03 2.34
C GLY A 42 -9.38 34.13 2.86
N ASN A 43 -10.28 34.67 3.68
CA ASN A 43 -11.43 33.91 4.18
C ASN A 43 -12.44 33.58 3.07
N ALA A 44 -12.70 34.50 2.14
CA ALA A 44 -13.55 34.22 0.98
C ALA A 44 -13.00 33.05 0.15
N LEU A 45 -11.68 33.00 -0.08
CA LEU A 45 -11.02 31.87 -0.77
C LEU A 45 -11.20 30.56 0.00
N VAL A 46 -10.95 30.55 1.32
CA VAL A 46 -11.12 29.35 2.17
C VAL A 46 -12.57 28.84 2.11
N GLN A 47 -13.55 29.73 2.24
CA GLN A 47 -14.96 29.35 2.23
C GLN A 47 -15.42 28.89 0.84
N ALA A 48 -14.98 29.54 -0.24
CA ALA A 48 -15.27 29.10 -1.60
C ALA A 48 -14.70 27.70 -1.86
N ALA A 49 -13.45 27.47 -1.43
CA ALA A 49 -12.78 26.17 -1.57
C ALA A 49 -13.42 25.07 -0.73
N ALA A 50 -13.84 25.37 0.50
CA ALA A 50 -14.50 24.40 1.39
C ALA A 50 -15.89 23.98 0.90
N ASN A 51 -16.62 24.90 0.26
CA ASN A 51 -18.00 24.65 -0.19
C ASN A 51 -18.11 24.28 -1.67
N GLY A 52 -17.01 24.29 -2.43
CA GLY A 52 -17.02 23.95 -3.85
C GLY A 52 -17.55 25.05 -4.76
N TYR A 53 -17.60 26.29 -4.28
CA TYR A 53 -18.12 27.45 -5.02
C TYR A 53 -17.14 27.91 -6.10
N THR A 54 -17.14 27.21 -7.22
CA THR A 54 -16.14 27.34 -8.30
C THR A 54 -16.01 28.76 -8.85
N GLN A 55 -17.11 29.50 -9.01
CA GLN A 55 -17.07 30.87 -9.55
C GLN A 55 -16.50 31.88 -8.55
N SER A 56 -16.91 31.78 -7.29
CA SER A 56 -16.39 32.60 -6.19
C SER A 56 -14.92 32.30 -5.93
N TYR A 57 -14.52 31.02 -6.03
CA TYR A 57 -13.13 30.60 -5.99
C TYR A 57 -12.30 31.23 -7.12
N LYS A 58 -12.75 31.13 -8.38
CA LYS A 58 -12.05 31.73 -9.54
C LYS A 58 -11.85 33.23 -9.37
N SER A 59 -12.85 33.91 -8.81
CA SER A 59 -12.79 35.35 -8.58
C SER A 59 -11.76 35.70 -7.50
N THR A 60 -11.68 34.91 -6.43
CA THR A 60 -10.82 35.20 -5.27
C THR A 60 -9.39 34.74 -5.43
N VAL A 61 -9.15 33.60 -6.08
CA VAL A 61 -7.82 32.99 -6.17
C VAL A 61 -6.82 33.91 -6.86
N HIS A 62 -7.21 34.59 -7.95
CA HIS A 62 -6.31 35.51 -8.65
C HIS A 62 -5.90 36.70 -7.79
N GLU A 63 -6.82 37.27 -7.01
CA GLU A 63 -6.51 38.40 -6.11
C GLU A 63 -5.62 37.96 -4.94
N VAL A 64 -5.91 36.80 -4.33
CA VAL A 64 -5.12 36.26 -3.23
C VAL A 64 -3.68 35.97 -3.68
N PHE A 65 -3.48 35.42 -4.88
CA PHE A 65 -2.16 35.06 -5.37
C PHE A 65 -1.32 36.24 -5.88
N LYS A 66 -1.88 37.45 -6.01
CA LYS A 66 -1.08 38.67 -6.27
C LYS A 66 -0.13 39.00 -5.12
N ASP A 67 -0.55 38.69 -3.89
CA ASP A 67 0.23 38.84 -2.67
C ASP A 67 0.15 37.55 -1.84
N ALA A 68 0.63 36.46 -2.43
CA ALA A 68 0.48 35.14 -1.83
C ALA A 68 1.16 35.02 -0.46
N GLU A 69 2.25 35.76 -0.21
CA GLU A 69 2.98 35.75 1.06
C GLU A 69 2.11 36.24 2.23
N SER A 70 1.34 37.31 2.02
CA SER A 70 0.39 37.80 3.02
C SER A 70 -0.82 36.88 3.26
N HIS A 71 -0.98 35.83 2.45
CA HIS A 71 -2.12 34.91 2.50
C HIS A 71 -1.73 33.46 2.77
N ASP A 72 -0.49 33.18 3.21
CA ASP A 72 0.05 31.82 3.34
C ASP A 72 -0.88 30.85 4.11
N GLY A 73 -1.40 31.27 5.27
CA GLY A 73 -2.31 30.49 6.10
C GLY A 73 -3.69 30.31 5.49
N HIS A 74 -4.17 31.28 4.69
CA HIS A 74 -5.45 31.16 3.98
C HIS A 74 -5.33 30.21 2.79
N ILE A 75 -4.23 30.27 2.03
CA ILE A 75 -3.95 29.36 0.92
C ILE A 75 -3.83 27.92 1.44
N GLU A 76 -3.07 27.70 2.52
CA GLU A 76 -2.93 26.39 3.16
C GLU A 76 -4.29 25.85 3.64
N ARG A 77 -5.10 26.68 4.32
CA ARG A 77 -6.45 26.29 4.75
C ARG A 77 -7.36 25.97 3.56
N ALA A 78 -7.31 26.75 2.49
CA ALA A 78 -8.16 26.58 1.31
C ALA A 78 -7.89 25.25 0.61
N ILE A 79 -6.61 24.91 0.34
CA ILE A 79 -6.27 23.64 -0.31
C ILE A 79 -6.62 22.44 0.58
N ASN A 80 -6.33 22.53 1.88
CA ASN A 80 -6.67 21.46 2.82
C ASN A 80 -8.19 21.26 2.91
N SER A 81 -8.98 22.34 2.96
CA SER A 81 -10.44 22.26 2.96
C SER A 81 -10.99 21.68 1.65
N ALA A 82 -10.45 22.08 0.49
CA ALA A 82 -10.87 21.52 -0.80
C ALA A 82 -10.63 20.00 -0.87
N ILE A 83 -9.47 19.53 -0.39
CA ILE A 83 -9.13 18.09 -0.33
C ILE A 83 -10.06 17.35 0.63
N CYS A 84 -10.18 17.82 1.87
CA CYS A 84 -11.05 17.21 2.89
C CYS A 84 -12.53 17.14 2.46
N LYS A 85 -12.98 18.09 1.63
CA LYS A 85 -14.35 18.15 1.12
C LYS A 85 -14.50 17.54 -0.28
N ARG A 86 -13.43 16.96 -0.82
CA ARG A 86 -13.38 16.27 -2.13
C ARG A 86 -13.77 17.15 -3.32
N HIS A 87 -13.45 18.44 -3.24
CA HIS A 87 -13.60 19.39 -4.35
C HIS A 87 -12.40 19.31 -5.29
N ALA A 88 -12.28 18.18 -5.99
CA ALA A 88 -11.07 17.82 -6.75
C ALA A 88 -10.64 18.88 -7.77
N TRP A 89 -11.58 19.54 -8.45
CA TRP A 89 -11.24 20.61 -9.41
C TRP A 89 -10.55 21.79 -8.72
N ILE A 90 -11.10 22.27 -7.60
CA ILE A 90 -10.51 23.38 -6.82
C ILE A 90 -9.16 22.97 -6.23
N ALA A 91 -9.06 21.76 -5.68
CA ALA A 91 -7.80 21.27 -5.11
C ALA A 91 -6.68 21.19 -6.16
N ASN A 92 -6.98 20.67 -7.36
CA ASN A 92 -6.00 20.61 -8.45
C ASN A 92 -5.55 22.01 -8.91
N ASP A 93 -6.50 22.93 -9.07
CA ASP A 93 -6.23 24.31 -9.48
C ASP A 93 -5.37 25.05 -8.45
N LEU A 94 -5.68 24.88 -7.15
CA LEU A 94 -4.84 25.39 -6.06
C LEU A 94 -3.42 24.81 -6.09
N VAL A 95 -3.26 23.50 -6.34
CA VAL A 95 -1.92 22.89 -6.50
C VAL A 95 -1.16 23.57 -7.64
N ASP A 96 -1.80 23.85 -8.77
CA ASP A 96 -1.16 24.51 -9.91
C ASP A 96 -0.77 25.96 -9.60
N HIS A 97 -1.64 26.72 -8.93
CA HIS A 97 -1.35 28.09 -8.47
C HIS A 97 -0.20 28.12 -7.47
N ILE A 98 -0.21 27.24 -6.46
CA ILE A 98 0.85 27.14 -5.44
C ILE A 98 2.18 26.76 -6.10
N SER A 99 2.16 25.77 -7.00
CA SER A 99 3.37 25.27 -7.69
C SER A 99 4.01 26.33 -8.60
N SER A 100 3.18 27.13 -9.26
CA SER A 100 3.62 28.15 -10.22
C SER A 100 4.04 29.46 -9.55
N SER A 101 3.65 29.69 -8.29
CA SER A 101 3.98 30.91 -7.54
C SER A 101 5.37 30.80 -6.88
N PRO A 102 6.18 31.89 -6.89
CA PRO A 102 7.44 31.96 -6.15
C PRO A 102 7.19 32.17 -4.64
N HIS A 103 6.40 31.30 -4.02
CA HIS A 103 6.02 31.43 -2.61
C HIS A 103 7.10 30.84 -1.69
N PRO A 104 7.60 31.57 -0.67
CA PRO A 104 8.71 31.10 0.18
C PRO A 104 8.37 29.83 0.97
N ARG A 105 7.08 29.63 1.31
CA ARG A 105 6.59 28.43 2.01
C ARG A 105 5.92 27.40 1.09
N ARG A 106 6.12 27.48 -0.23
CA ARG A 106 5.45 26.60 -1.23
C ARG A 106 5.55 25.12 -0.84
N SER A 107 6.76 24.65 -0.57
CA SER A 107 7.03 23.26 -0.22
C SER A 107 6.28 22.83 1.06
N ASN A 108 6.20 23.72 2.06
CA ASN A 108 5.47 23.43 3.31
C ASN A 108 3.95 23.35 3.08
N ILE A 109 3.39 24.26 2.26
CA ILE A 109 1.95 24.24 1.94
C ILE A 109 1.60 22.95 1.17
N LEU A 110 2.40 22.61 0.15
CA LEU A 110 2.20 21.38 -0.62
C LEU A 110 2.41 20.13 0.23
N GLN A 111 3.35 20.15 1.17
CA GLN A 111 3.54 19.06 2.14
C GLN A 111 2.28 18.86 3.00
N CYS A 112 1.72 19.94 3.57
CA CYS A 112 0.48 19.86 4.34
C CYS A 112 -0.67 19.30 3.48
N ALA A 113 -0.86 19.83 2.28
CA ALA A 113 -1.89 19.38 1.34
C ALA A 113 -1.74 17.89 1.00
N LEU A 114 -0.50 17.44 0.79
CA LEU A 114 -0.19 16.04 0.51
C LEU A 114 -0.55 15.13 1.70
N LEU A 115 -0.27 15.54 2.94
CA LEU A 115 -0.69 14.78 4.13
C LEU A 115 -2.22 14.68 4.25
N HIS A 116 -2.95 15.74 3.86
CA HIS A 116 -4.41 15.70 3.78
C HIS A 116 -4.91 14.76 2.67
N ALA A 117 -4.28 14.78 1.50
CA ALA A 117 -4.61 13.85 0.41
C ALA A 117 -4.41 12.39 0.85
N ILE A 118 -3.36 12.10 1.61
CA ILE A 118 -3.15 10.76 2.18
C ILE A 118 -4.29 10.38 3.13
N ARG A 119 -4.65 11.25 4.08
CA ARG A 119 -5.73 10.99 5.05
C ARG A 119 -7.06 10.68 4.36
N GLU A 120 -7.38 11.43 3.30
CA GLU A 120 -8.61 11.27 2.52
C GLU A 120 -8.54 10.15 1.47
N ASN A 121 -7.38 9.51 1.30
CA ASN A 121 -7.11 8.53 0.25
C ASN A 121 -7.31 9.07 -1.18
N ASP A 122 -6.99 10.36 -1.40
CA ASP A 122 -7.05 11.01 -2.70
C ASP A 122 -5.72 10.83 -3.46
N ILE A 123 -5.61 9.69 -4.13
CA ILE A 123 -4.42 9.29 -4.90
C ILE A 123 -4.18 10.24 -6.08
N SER A 124 -5.24 10.82 -6.65
CA SER A 124 -5.13 11.74 -7.78
C SER A 124 -4.41 13.02 -7.34
N ILE A 125 -4.85 13.64 -6.24
CA ILE A 125 -4.21 14.84 -5.70
C ILE A 125 -2.80 14.53 -5.19
N TYR A 126 -2.61 13.38 -4.53
CA TYR A 126 -1.28 12.93 -4.09
C TYR A 126 -0.28 12.90 -5.25
N ASN A 127 -0.62 12.21 -6.35
CA ASN A 127 0.24 12.11 -7.53
C ASN A 127 0.42 13.47 -8.22
N ARG A 128 -0.62 14.32 -8.24
CA ARG A 128 -0.51 15.68 -8.79
C ARG A 128 0.52 16.50 -8.02
N ILE A 129 0.50 16.49 -6.70
CA ILE A 129 1.47 17.22 -5.87
C ILE A 129 2.89 16.69 -6.09
N LEU A 130 3.07 15.36 -6.09
CA LEU A 130 4.38 14.75 -6.36
C LEU A 130 4.95 15.10 -7.74
N SER A 131 4.10 15.33 -8.75
CA SER A 131 4.55 15.73 -10.08
C SER A 131 5.09 17.16 -10.16
N LYS A 132 4.87 17.97 -9.12
CA LYS A 132 5.17 19.41 -9.10
C LYS A 132 6.30 19.79 -8.14
N GLU A 133 6.55 18.97 -7.12
CA GLU A 133 7.49 19.30 -6.05
C GLU A 133 8.29 18.06 -5.64
N GLU A 134 9.60 18.22 -5.47
CA GLU A 134 10.46 17.17 -4.92
C GLU A 134 10.51 17.24 -3.41
N PHE A 135 10.11 16.16 -2.75
CA PHE A 135 10.13 16.06 -1.29
C PHE A 135 11.40 15.39 -0.76
N SER A 136 11.83 15.84 0.41
CA SER A 136 12.95 15.25 1.15
C SER A 136 12.60 13.86 1.71
N THR A 137 13.61 13.09 2.10
CA THR A 137 13.42 11.79 2.75
C THR A 137 12.56 11.88 4.02
N ILE A 138 12.79 12.90 4.86
CA ILE A 138 12.02 13.12 6.10
C ILE A 138 10.53 13.35 5.80
N SER A 139 10.23 14.04 4.68
CA SER A 139 8.86 14.19 4.23
C SER A 139 8.24 12.83 3.88
N TYR A 140 8.90 11.98 3.09
CA TYR A 140 8.39 10.64 2.77
C TYR A 140 8.19 9.76 4.01
N MET A 141 9.06 9.85 5.02
CA MET A 141 8.86 9.17 6.30
C MET A 141 7.56 9.63 6.98
N THR A 142 7.34 10.95 7.04
CA THR A 142 6.11 11.53 7.60
C THR A 142 4.87 11.08 6.82
N GLN A 143 4.97 11.04 5.49
CA GLN A 143 3.89 10.55 4.61
C GLN A 143 3.56 9.09 4.92
N LEU A 144 4.59 8.24 5.06
CA LEU A 144 4.45 6.82 5.35
C LEU A 144 3.78 6.59 6.70
N ASP A 145 4.19 7.32 7.74
CA ASP A 145 3.58 7.26 9.07
C ASP A 145 2.10 7.61 9.03
N VAL A 146 1.73 8.68 8.30
CA VAL A 146 0.33 9.08 8.14
C VAL A 146 -0.44 8.01 7.35
N ALA A 147 0.10 7.49 6.24
CA ALA A 147 -0.57 6.46 5.45
C ALA A 147 -0.82 5.17 6.28
N CYS A 148 0.17 4.73 7.05
CA CYS A 148 0.03 3.60 7.99
C CYS A 148 -0.97 3.92 9.10
N THR A 149 -0.96 5.13 9.67
CA THR A 149 -1.88 5.54 10.73
C THR A 149 -3.34 5.48 10.28
N PHE A 150 -3.62 5.83 9.03
CA PHE A 150 -4.98 5.89 8.47
C PHE A 150 -5.37 4.67 7.62
N GLY A 151 -4.54 3.62 7.59
CA GLY A 151 -4.89 2.37 6.93
C GLY A 151 -4.90 2.45 5.39
N LYS A 152 -4.03 3.27 4.78
CA LYS A 152 -4.02 3.53 3.33
C LYS A 152 -3.02 2.65 2.58
N ALA A 153 -3.32 1.36 2.39
CA ALA A 153 -2.38 0.37 1.83
C ALA A 153 -1.82 0.72 0.43
N GLU A 154 -2.65 1.24 -0.46
CA GLU A 154 -2.22 1.64 -1.81
C GLU A 154 -1.22 2.80 -1.75
N LEU A 155 -1.51 3.82 -0.94
CA LEU A 155 -0.60 4.95 -0.73
C LEU A 155 0.69 4.53 -0.02
N VAL A 156 0.64 3.60 0.94
CA VAL A 156 1.86 3.02 1.55
C VAL A 156 2.77 2.43 0.46
N SER A 157 2.20 1.66 -0.47
CA SER A 157 2.97 1.07 -1.58
C SER A 157 3.58 2.14 -2.50
N LEU A 158 2.80 3.19 -2.81
CA LEU A 158 3.27 4.32 -3.62
C LEU A 158 4.38 5.12 -2.95
N ILE A 159 4.28 5.36 -1.63
CA ILE A 159 5.26 6.11 -0.82
C ILE A 159 6.56 5.33 -0.64
N LEU A 160 6.48 4.02 -0.42
CA LEU A 160 7.65 3.17 -0.18
C LEU A 160 8.61 3.18 -1.37
N LYS A 161 8.10 3.13 -2.61
CA LYS A 161 8.94 3.06 -3.81
C LYS A 161 10.00 4.19 -3.88
N PRO A 162 9.63 5.49 -3.86
CA PRO A 162 10.61 6.57 -3.84
C PRO A 162 11.44 6.59 -2.55
N LEU A 163 10.85 6.31 -1.39
CA LEU A 163 11.58 6.27 -0.11
C LEU A 163 12.76 5.27 -0.17
N MET A 164 12.52 4.06 -0.67
CA MET A 164 13.53 3.01 -0.80
C MET A 164 14.63 3.35 -1.82
N THR A 165 14.35 4.23 -2.78
CA THR A 165 15.40 4.73 -3.71
C THR A 165 16.26 5.82 -3.10
N LYS A 166 15.70 6.64 -2.20
CA LYS A 166 16.39 7.77 -1.56
C LYS A 166 17.17 7.39 -0.30
N THR A 167 16.73 6.35 0.40
CA THR A 167 17.35 5.89 1.66
C THR A 167 18.37 4.79 1.41
N LYS A 168 19.46 4.79 2.18
CA LYS A 168 20.50 3.74 2.12
C LYS A 168 20.94 3.32 3.53
N GLY A 169 21.30 2.05 3.67
CA GLY A 169 21.85 1.51 4.90
C GLY A 169 20.93 1.67 6.11
N ASN A 170 21.45 2.22 7.20
CA ASN A 170 20.76 2.33 8.48
C ASN A 170 19.62 3.37 8.49
N GLU A 171 19.61 4.34 7.57
CA GLU A 171 18.51 5.32 7.48
C GLU A 171 17.17 4.64 7.12
N VAL A 172 17.24 3.53 6.39
CA VAL A 172 16.06 2.73 6.04
C VAL A 172 15.42 2.12 7.28
N GLN A 173 16.23 1.67 8.26
CA GLN A 173 15.72 1.13 9.51
C GLN A 173 14.82 2.15 10.22
N ASN A 174 15.37 3.34 10.47
CA ASN A 174 14.66 4.42 11.15
C ASN A 174 13.42 4.88 10.37
N SER A 175 13.43 4.70 9.04
CA SER A 175 12.32 5.08 8.16
C SER A 175 11.16 4.10 8.17
N LEU A 176 11.39 2.82 8.49
CA LEU A 176 10.39 1.75 8.36
C LEU A 176 9.94 1.17 9.71
N GLU A 177 10.75 1.29 10.77
CA GLU A 177 10.45 0.75 12.10
C GLU A 177 9.15 1.33 12.67
N HIS A 178 9.01 2.66 12.73
CA HIS A 178 7.82 3.29 13.27
C HIS A 178 6.53 3.01 12.47
N PRO A 179 6.51 3.13 11.12
CA PRO A 179 5.34 2.75 10.33
C PRO A 179 4.91 1.29 10.52
N LEU A 180 5.87 0.37 10.65
CA LEU A 180 5.62 -1.05 10.88
C LEU A 180 5.01 -1.29 12.27
N GLU A 181 5.52 -0.61 13.30
CA GLU A 181 4.91 -0.68 14.64
C GLU A 181 3.48 -0.16 14.66
N ILE A 182 3.20 0.94 13.94
CA ILE A 182 1.85 1.48 13.79
C ILE A 182 0.93 0.44 13.13
N SER A 183 1.35 -0.17 12.02
CA SER A 183 0.52 -1.11 11.28
C SER A 183 0.23 -2.39 12.06
N ILE A 184 1.22 -2.90 12.80
CA ILE A 184 1.07 -4.05 13.71
C ILE A 184 0.07 -3.69 14.82
N LYS A 185 0.30 -2.58 15.54
CA LYS A 185 -0.55 -2.15 16.66
C LYS A 185 -2.01 -1.94 16.24
N LYS A 186 -2.24 -1.43 15.02
CA LYS A 186 -3.58 -1.21 14.47
C LYS A 186 -4.18 -2.42 13.75
N LYS A 187 -3.47 -3.55 13.67
CA LYS A 187 -3.87 -4.76 12.94
C LYS A 187 -4.19 -4.50 11.45
N PHE A 188 -3.45 -3.61 10.81
CA PHE A 188 -3.55 -3.39 9.37
C PHE A 188 -2.71 -4.41 8.60
N HIS A 189 -3.19 -5.65 8.52
CA HIS A 189 -2.43 -6.81 8.01
C HIS A 189 -1.79 -6.59 6.62
N SER A 190 -2.52 -6.03 5.65
CA SER A 190 -1.95 -5.71 4.33
C SER A 190 -0.81 -4.70 4.42
N ILE A 191 -0.98 -3.63 5.22
CA ILE A 191 0.06 -2.61 5.41
C ILE A 191 1.28 -3.21 6.11
N THR A 192 1.06 -4.00 7.16
CA THR A 192 2.12 -4.72 7.85
C THR A 192 2.92 -5.56 6.86
N ALA A 193 2.26 -6.31 5.99
CA ALA A 193 2.95 -7.12 4.99
C ALA A 193 3.73 -6.26 3.98
N ILE A 194 3.11 -5.19 3.46
CA ILE A 194 3.74 -4.26 2.50
C ILE A 194 5.00 -3.60 3.08
N VAL A 195 4.97 -3.17 4.34
CA VAL A 195 6.11 -2.52 5.02
C VAL A 195 7.15 -3.53 5.51
N LEU A 196 6.73 -4.72 5.94
CA LEU A 196 7.61 -5.76 6.48
C LEU A 196 8.59 -6.29 5.42
N VAL A 197 8.18 -6.41 4.17
CA VAL A 197 9.05 -6.91 3.09
C VAL A 197 10.31 -6.05 2.89
N PRO A 198 10.22 -4.72 2.62
CA PRO A 198 11.42 -3.89 2.51
C PRO A 198 12.18 -3.81 3.84
N TYR A 199 11.49 -3.83 4.99
CA TYR A 199 12.11 -3.85 6.31
C TYR A 199 13.05 -5.05 6.47
N LEU A 200 12.59 -6.26 6.14
CA LEU A 200 13.39 -7.50 6.23
C LEU A 200 14.56 -7.51 5.25
N LYS A 201 14.34 -7.04 4.01
CA LYS A 201 15.41 -6.94 3.00
C LYS A 201 16.56 -6.05 3.49
N CYS A 202 16.24 -4.97 4.18
CA CYS A 202 17.25 -4.08 4.75
C CYS A 202 17.86 -4.64 6.03
N ALA A 203 17.06 -5.30 6.88
CA ALA A 203 17.52 -5.91 8.12
C ALA A 203 18.68 -6.90 7.95
N ALA A 204 18.70 -7.64 6.84
CA ALA A 204 19.78 -8.56 6.51
C ALA A 204 21.17 -7.89 6.41
N SER A 205 21.21 -6.58 6.17
CA SER A 205 22.45 -5.79 6.06
C SER A 205 22.82 -5.03 7.35
N TRP A 206 21.99 -5.10 8.39
CA TRP A 206 22.19 -4.30 9.59
C TRP A 206 23.23 -4.89 10.54
N PRO A 207 23.97 -4.03 11.28
CA PRO A 207 24.92 -4.50 12.28
C PRO A 207 24.26 -5.25 13.45
N TYR A 208 22.96 -5.03 13.70
CA TYR A 208 22.21 -5.60 14.83
C TYR A 208 20.87 -6.22 14.38
N PRO A 209 20.89 -7.41 13.76
CA PRO A 209 19.70 -8.07 13.23
C PRO A 209 18.67 -8.45 14.31
N GLU A 210 19.08 -8.55 15.58
CA GLU A 210 18.18 -8.85 16.70
C GLU A 210 17.11 -7.77 16.92
N THR A 211 17.36 -6.52 16.55
CA THR A 211 16.34 -5.45 16.61
C THR A 211 15.20 -5.72 15.65
N ALA A 212 15.52 -6.18 14.43
CA ALA A 212 14.51 -6.61 13.47
C ALA A 212 13.69 -7.78 14.01
N ARG A 213 14.35 -8.75 14.63
CA ARG A 213 13.70 -9.91 15.25
C ARG A 213 12.67 -9.50 16.30
N LYS A 214 12.98 -8.53 17.16
CA LYS A 214 12.05 -8.04 18.19
C LYS A 214 10.73 -7.53 17.62
N ILE A 215 10.78 -6.80 16.51
CA ILE A 215 9.56 -6.28 15.86
C ILE A 215 8.78 -7.39 15.18
N ILE A 216 9.46 -8.31 14.51
CA ILE A 216 8.81 -9.46 13.87
C ILE A 216 8.09 -10.32 14.91
N MET A 217 8.68 -10.50 16.09
CA MET A 217 8.07 -11.23 17.22
C MET A 217 6.85 -10.52 17.83
N LYS A 218 6.56 -9.27 17.47
CA LYS A 218 5.30 -8.59 17.85
C LYS A 218 4.11 -9.04 17.00
N ILE A 219 4.35 -9.70 15.86
CA ILE A 219 3.31 -10.23 14.99
C ILE A 219 3.02 -11.66 15.44
N ASP A 220 1.83 -11.90 15.96
CA ASP A 220 1.41 -13.24 16.37
C ASP A 220 0.96 -14.10 15.17
N ASP A 221 0.86 -15.42 15.39
CA ASP A 221 0.45 -16.39 14.37
C ASP A 221 -0.95 -16.09 13.79
N GLU A 222 -1.85 -15.53 14.60
CA GLU A 222 -3.21 -15.17 14.16
C GLU A 222 -3.21 -13.97 13.21
N ASP A 223 -2.33 -13.00 13.44
CA ASP A 223 -2.20 -11.81 12.63
C ASP A 223 -1.51 -12.13 11.28
N TYR A 224 -0.57 -13.09 11.24
CA TYR A 224 -0.07 -13.65 9.98
C TYR A 224 -1.18 -14.36 9.19
N ALA A 225 -2.07 -15.09 9.87
CA ALA A 225 -3.19 -15.78 9.22
C ALA A 225 -4.26 -14.84 8.62
N LYS A 226 -4.17 -13.53 8.86
CA LYS A 226 -5.06 -12.52 8.28
C LYS A 226 -4.43 -11.74 7.13
N ILE A 227 -3.17 -12.01 6.80
CA ILE A 227 -2.50 -11.38 5.66
C ILE A 227 -3.11 -11.92 4.36
N PRO A 228 -3.44 -11.07 3.36
CA PRO A 228 -4.01 -11.55 2.12
C PRO A 228 -3.02 -12.40 1.31
N ARG A 229 -3.55 -13.13 0.33
CA ARG A 229 -2.81 -14.17 -0.42
C ARG A 229 -1.58 -13.62 -1.13
N GLU A 230 -1.75 -12.51 -1.83
CA GLU A 230 -0.68 -11.90 -2.62
C GLU A 230 0.50 -11.51 -1.71
N GLU A 231 0.24 -10.82 -0.60
CA GLU A 231 1.28 -10.40 0.32
C GLU A 231 1.88 -11.57 1.11
N SER A 232 1.10 -12.63 1.37
CA SER A 232 1.61 -13.87 1.96
C SER A 232 2.71 -14.50 1.10
N LEU A 233 2.50 -14.59 -0.22
CA LEU A 233 3.50 -15.13 -1.15
C LEU A 233 4.78 -14.28 -1.15
N ILE A 234 4.65 -12.95 -1.12
CA ILE A 234 5.80 -12.05 -1.04
C ILE A 234 6.56 -12.28 0.28
N LEU A 235 5.86 -12.39 1.41
CA LEU A 235 6.48 -12.63 2.72
C LEU A 235 7.16 -14.00 2.83
N ILE A 236 6.57 -15.06 2.26
CA ILE A 236 7.16 -16.40 2.24
C ILE A 236 8.50 -16.42 1.48
N SER A 237 8.63 -15.55 0.46
CA SER A 237 9.89 -15.37 -0.27
C SER A 237 10.92 -14.50 0.48
N ALA A 238 10.48 -13.75 1.50
CA ALA A 238 11.35 -12.98 2.37
C ALA A 238 11.94 -13.87 3.47
N ALA A 239 13.05 -13.43 4.07
CA ALA A 239 13.70 -14.12 5.19
C ALA A 239 12.92 -13.96 6.52
N ILE A 240 11.62 -14.27 6.51
CA ILE A 240 10.77 -14.29 7.71
C ILE A 240 11.11 -15.50 8.61
N PRO A 241 10.84 -15.41 9.92
CA PRO A 241 10.98 -16.55 10.83
C PRO A 241 10.18 -17.76 10.37
N THR A 242 10.69 -18.95 10.69
CA THR A 242 10.08 -20.22 10.30
C THR A 242 8.64 -20.35 10.79
N GLU A 243 8.35 -19.89 12.01
CA GLU A 243 7.01 -19.92 12.62
C GLU A 243 6.02 -19.07 11.81
N ALA A 244 6.41 -17.85 11.46
CA ALA A 244 5.63 -16.95 10.61
C ALA A 244 5.40 -17.55 9.22
N LYS A 245 6.43 -18.17 8.62
CA LYS A 245 6.31 -18.87 7.34
C LYS A 245 5.29 -20.00 7.43
N ARG A 246 5.32 -20.81 8.49
CA ARG A 246 4.33 -21.87 8.72
C ARG A 246 2.92 -21.29 8.90
N ALA A 247 2.76 -20.18 9.62
CA ALA A 247 1.46 -19.55 9.81
C ALA A 247 0.84 -19.08 8.48
N LEU A 248 1.63 -18.44 7.62
CA LEU A 248 1.21 -18.02 6.27
C LEU A 248 0.84 -19.22 5.39
N LEU A 249 1.65 -20.27 5.40
CA LEU A 249 1.37 -21.49 4.63
C LEU A 249 0.10 -22.19 5.13
N ARG A 250 -0.08 -22.34 6.44
CA ARG A 250 -1.33 -22.88 7.02
C ARG A 250 -2.56 -22.09 6.57
N ARG A 251 -2.47 -20.76 6.54
CA ARG A 251 -3.53 -19.87 6.02
C ARG A 251 -3.84 -20.12 4.54
N LEU A 252 -2.80 -20.25 3.71
CA LEU A 252 -2.97 -20.57 2.29
C LEU A 252 -3.67 -21.94 2.13
N GLY A 253 -3.29 -22.92 2.95
CA GLY A 253 -3.91 -24.24 2.98
C GLY A 253 -5.35 -24.25 3.50
N SER A 254 -5.67 -23.51 4.57
CA SER A 254 -7.04 -23.45 5.11
C SER A 254 -8.03 -22.80 4.15
N ASN A 255 -7.55 -21.92 3.28
CA ASN A 255 -8.38 -21.26 2.26
C ASN A 255 -8.62 -22.12 1.01
N LEU A 256 -8.14 -23.37 0.98
CA LEU A 256 -8.45 -24.34 -0.08
C LEU A 256 -9.96 -24.56 -0.27
N GLU A 257 -10.80 -24.24 0.71
CA GLU A 257 -12.25 -24.42 0.61
C GLU A 257 -13.02 -23.09 0.44
N THR A 258 -12.40 -21.96 0.77
CA THR A 258 -13.09 -20.65 0.82
C THR A 258 -12.76 -19.74 -0.36
N GLU A 259 -11.58 -19.88 -0.97
CA GLU A 259 -11.17 -19.10 -2.15
C GLU A 259 -11.44 -19.87 -3.46
N PRO A 260 -11.89 -19.20 -4.54
CA PRO A 260 -12.14 -19.85 -5.81
C PRO A 260 -10.83 -20.29 -6.46
N LYS A 261 -10.78 -21.56 -6.84
CA LYS A 261 -9.66 -22.19 -7.54
C LYS A 261 -9.80 -21.98 -9.04
N ASP A 262 -8.71 -21.53 -9.67
CA ASP A 262 -8.66 -21.08 -11.07
C ASP A 262 -7.98 -22.09 -12.00
N ILE A 263 -7.61 -23.27 -11.50
CA ILE A 263 -7.06 -24.36 -12.30
C ILE A 263 -7.49 -25.75 -11.79
N GLN A 264 -7.83 -26.62 -12.72
CA GLN A 264 -8.05 -28.06 -12.54
C GLN A 264 -6.89 -28.83 -13.19
N LEU A 265 -6.18 -29.61 -12.38
CA LEU A 265 -5.14 -30.52 -12.81
C LEU A 265 -5.71 -31.94 -12.89
N SER A 266 -5.32 -32.71 -13.89
CA SER A 266 -5.80 -34.08 -14.07
C SER A 266 -4.66 -35.05 -14.37
N VAL A 267 -4.73 -36.23 -13.78
CA VAL A 267 -3.89 -37.40 -14.08
C VAL A 267 -4.87 -38.57 -14.14
N ASP A 268 -4.96 -39.22 -15.31
CA ASP A 268 -5.98 -40.23 -15.61
C ASP A 268 -7.41 -39.75 -15.33
N SER A 269 -8.14 -40.50 -14.50
CA SER A 269 -9.49 -40.20 -14.04
C SER A 269 -9.53 -39.35 -12.77
N GLN A 270 -8.38 -38.93 -12.23
CA GLN A 270 -8.32 -38.12 -11.01
C GLN A 270 -8.21 -36.63 -11.35
N HIS A 271 -8.89 -35.81 -10.55
CA HIS A 271 -8.97 -34.37 -10.73
C HIS A 271 -8.62 -33.66 -9.42
N PHE A 272 -7.77 -32.65 -9.54
CA PHE A 272 -7.34 -31.79 -8.44
C PHE A 272 -7.60 -30.35 -8.82
N THR A 273 -8.02 -29.52 -7.86
CA THR A 273 -8.19 -28.09 -8.07
C THR A 273 -7.17 -27.34 -7.23
N ALA A 274 -6.59 -26.26 -7.77
CA ALA A 274 -5.56 -25.46 -7.12
C ALA A 274 -5.64 -23.98 -7.55
N HIS A 275 -4.72 -23.17 -7.02
CA HIS A 275 -4.55 -21.78 -7.40
C HIS A 275 -3.29 -21.62 -8.26
N LYS A 276 -3.41 -20.98 -9.43
CA LYS A 276 -2.31 -20.78 -10.40
C LYS A 276 -1.15 -20.01 -9.81
N ASP A 277 -1.42 -19.00 -8.99
CA ASP A 277 -0.42 -18.16 -8.35
C ASP A 277 0.44 -18.94 -7.34
N ILE A 278 -0.18 -19.77 -6.50
CA ILE A 278 0.51 -20.63 -5.53
C ILE A 278 1.38 -21.66 -6.25
N LEU A 279 0.84 -22.33 -7.29
CA LEU A 279 1.63 -23.26 -8.09
C LEU A 279 2.81 -22.56 -8.77
N SER A 280 2.58 -21.37 -9.35
CA SER A 280 3.63 -20.58 -10.01
C SER A 280 4.72 -20.12 -9.03
N PHE A 281 4.35 -19.81 -7.80
CA PHE A 281 5.28 -19.40 -6.75
C PHE A 281 6.31 -20.49 -6.45
N TRP A 282 5.87 -21.75 -6.37
CA TRP A 282 6.73 -22.89 -6.04
C TRP A 282 7.39 -23.55 -7.25
N SER A 283 6.85 -23.34 -8.45
CA SER A 283 7.25 -24.06 -9.66
C SER A 283 7.48 -23.12 -10.84
N PRO A 284 8.74 -22.96 -11.30
CA PRO A 284 9.04 -22.29 -12.56
C PRO A 284 8.34 -22.93 -13.76
N TYR A 285 8.04 -24.24 -13.70
CA TYR A 285 7.25 -24.92 -14.74
C TYR A 285 5.84 -24.34 -14.82
N PHE A 286 5.11 -24.27 -13.71
CA PHE A 286 3.77 -23.68 -13.68
C PHE A 286 3.79 -22.18 -13.99
N ALA A 287 4.78 -21.44 -13.50
CA ALA A 287 4.95 -20.03 -13.85
C ALA A 287 5.14 -19.81 -15.36
N ALA A 288 5.92 -20.68 -16.02
CA ALA A 288 6.09 -20.62 -17.47
C ALA A 288 4.83 -21.06 -18.22
N LEU A 289 4.15 -22.10 -17.71
CA LEU A 289 2.91 -22.62 -18.27
C LEU A 289 1.84 -21.53 -18.30
N PHE A 290 1.59 -20.85 -17.19
CA PHE A 290 0.49 -19.87 -17.08
C PHE A 290 0.79 -18.48 -17.67
N ARG A 291 2.02 -18.18 -18.08
CA ARG A 291 2.39 -16.88 -18.69
C ARG A 291 2.18 -16.78 -20.21
N ARG A 292 1.90 -17.89 -20.90
CA ARG A 292 1.84 -17.96 -22.38
C ARG A 292 0.42 -18.28 -22.86
N GLU A 293 0.29 -19.00 -23.97
CA GLU A 293 -0.96 -19.46 -24.62
C GLU A 293 -1.93 -20.25 -23.71
N TRP A 294 -1.57 -20.45 -22.44
CA TRP A 294 -2.32 -21.22 -21.45
C TRP A 294 -2.78 -20.36 -20.26
N ALA A 295 -2.61 -19.03 -20.31
CA ALA A 295 -3.09 -18.11 -19.29
C ALA A 295 -4.61 -18.27 -19.04
N ASP A 296 -5.38 -18.41 -20.12
CA ASP A 296 -6.85 -18.53 -20.09
C ASP A 296 -7.35 -19.97 -19.88
N ARG A 297 -6.44 -20.97 -19.85
CA ARG A 297 -6.86 -22.36 -19.61
C ARG A 297 -7.13 -22.58 -18.14
N ASP A 298 -8.25 -23.22 -17.85
CA ASP A 298 -8.67 -23.66 -16.53
C ASP A 298 -8.34 -25.14 -16.27
N LYS A 299 -7.79 -25.84 -17.26
CA LYS A 299 -7.50 -27.29 -17.21
C LYS A 299 -6.12 -27.64 -17.73
N VAL A 300 -5.42 -28.50 -16.99
CA VAL A 300 -4.13 -29.11 -17.37
C VAL A 300 -4.20 -30.62 -17.12
N ALA A 301 -3.78 -31.40 -18.11
CA ALA A 301 -3.68 -32.86 -18.01
C ALA A 301 -2.21 -33.29 -18.02
N PHE A 302 -1.88 -34.22 -17.15
CA PHE A 302 -0.57 -34.85 -17.03
C PHE A 302 -0.68 -36.33 -17.42
N ASP A 303 0.37 -36.82 -18.06
CA ASP A 303 0.52 -38.24 -18.36
C ASP A 303 0.92 -39.00 -17.09
N GLN A 304 0.21 -40.09 -16.77
CA GLN A 304 0.48 -40.95 -15.61
C GLN A 304 1.88 -41.56 -15.63
N ASN A 305 2.44 -41.77 -16.82
CA ASN A 305 3.82 -42.25 -16.97
C ASN A 305 4.86 -41.21 -16.54
N ILE A 306 4.48 -39.94 -16.44
CA ILE A 306 5.36 -38.84 -16.01
C ILE A 306 5.13 -38.52 -14.53
N ILE A 307 3.87 -38.33 -14.12
CA ILE A 307 3.50 -38.01 -12.73
C ILE A 307 2.29 -38.83 -12.34
N SER A 308 2.42 -39.65 -11.29
CA SER A 308 1.29 -40.37 -10.71
C SER A 308 0.33 -39.43 -9.98
N ALA A 309 -0.96 -39.76 -9.90
CA ALA A 309 -1.95 -38.94 -9.21
C ALA A 309 -1.59 -38.72 -7.72
N ALA A 310 -1.00 -39.72 -7.07
CA ALA A 310 -0.51 -39.61 -5.70
C ALA A 310 0.66 -38.61 -5.58
N ALA A 311 1.62 -38.66 -6.51
CA ALA A 311 2.73 -37.71 -6.55
C ALA A 311 2.22 -36.28 -6.83
N LEU A 312 1.27 -36.10 -7.75
CA LEU A 312 0.66 -34.80 -8.01
C LEU A 312 -0.07 -34.25 -6.78
N LYS A 313 -0.85 -35.08 -6.08
CA LYS A 313 -1.52 -34.69 -4.83
C LYS A 313 -0.52 -34.26 -3.76
N ALA A 314 0.56 -35.01 -3.58
CA ALA A 314 1.62 -34.67 -2.63
C ALA A 314 2.35 -33.37 -3.00
N VAL A 315 2.57 -33.10 -4.29
CA VAL A 315 3.10 -31.82 -4.77
C VAL A 315 2.14 -30.67 -4.42
N ILE A 316 0.84 -30.82 -4.71
CA ILE A 316 -0.15 -29.78 -4.41
C ILE A 316 -0.15 -29.52 -2.90
N ASP A 317 -0.25 -30.56 -2.07
CA ASP A 317 -0.23 -30.42 -0.61
C ASP A 317 1.02 -29.67 -0.12
N PHE A 318 2.20 -30.02 -0.67
CA PHE A 318 3.44 -29.31 -0.38
C PHE A 318 3.36 -27.82 -0.75
N THR A 319 2.77 -27.45 -1.89
CA THR A 319 2.67 -26.02 -2.27
C THR A 319 1.82 -25.20 -1.31
N TYR A 320 0.91 -25.83 -0.56
CA TYR A 320 0.08 -25.16 0.44
C TYR A 320 0.68 -25.23 1.85
N SER A 321 1.36 -26.31 2.22
CA SER A 321 1.92 -26.48 3.58
C SER A 321 3.38 -26.04 3.71
N GLY A 322 4.14 -26.07 2.61
CA GLY A 322 5.61 -26.03 2.58
C GLY A 322 6.28 -27.19 3.32
N GLU A 323 5.51 -28.20 3.72
CA GLU A 323 5.96 -29.37 4.49
C GLU A 323 5.62 -30.64 3.72
N TYR A 324 6.58 -31.56 3.66
CA TYR A 324 6.32 -32.91 3.21
C TYR A 324 5.76 -33.72 4.39
N ILE A 325 4.47 -34.07 4.32
CA ILE A 325 3.82 -34.91 5.35
C ILE A 325 3.64 -36.31 4.76
N HIS A 326 4.45 -37.27 5.22
CA HIS A 326 4.26 -38.68 4.88
C HIS A 326 3.05 -39.21 5.67
N ARG A 327 1.89 -39.39 5.02
CA ARG A 327 0.62 -39.70 5.70
C ARG A 327 0.16 -41.16 5.63
N GLU A 328 0.88 -42.09 5.00
CA GLU A 328 0.35 -43.46 4.82
C GLU A 328 1.36 -44.58 5.13
N PRO A 329 0.99 -45.55 5.99
CA PRO A 329 1.87 -46.64 6.42
C PRO A 329 1.97 -47.87 5.49
N ASP A 330 1.21 -47.96 4.38
CA ASP A 330 0.93 -49.27 3.74
C ASP A 330 1.58 -49.54 2.37
N ILE A 331 2.52 -48.72 1.89
CA ILE A 331 3.29 -49.00 0.67
C ILE A 331 4.75 -48.64 0.92
N SER A 332 5.68 -49.49 0.49
CA SER A 332 7.14 -49.25 0.51
C SER A 332 7.44 -47.77 0.25
N GLY A 333 7.91 -47.07 1.29
CA GLY A 333 8.14 -45.63 1.24
C GLY A 333 9.08 -45.23 0.11
N GLU A 334 9.98 -46.13 -0.32
CA GLU A 334 10.99 -45.87 -1.34
C GLU A 334 10.40 -45.60 -2.74
N GLU A 335 9.39 -46.35 -3.17
CA GLU A 335 8.80 -46.18 -4.52
C GLU A 335 7.99 -44.89 -4.64
N LYS A 336 7.17 -44.58 -3.62
CA LYS A 336 6.43 -43.30 -3.54
C LYS A 336 7.37 -42.10 -3.51
N VAL A 337 8.49 -42.22 -2.78
CA VAL A 337 9.51 -41.17 -2.71
C VAL A 337 10.23 -41.00 -4.04
N ALA A 338 10.56 -42.10 -4.74
CA ALA A 338 11.15 -42.04 -6.07
C ALA A 338 10.21 -41.33 -7.06
N GLN A 339 8.92 -41.69 -7.08
CA GLN A 339 7.92 -41.03 -7.92
C GLN A 339 7.76 -39.54 -7.58
N LEU A 340 7.76 -39.19 -6.29
CA LEU A 340 7.67 -37.80 -5.85
C LEU A 340 8.90 -36.99 -6.24
N LYS A 341 10.11 -37.57 -6.17
CA LYS A 341 11.34 -36.94 -6.66
C LYS A 341 11.27 -36.66 -8.16
N VAL A 342 10.84 -37.63 -8.96
CA VAL A 342 10.63 -37.46 -10.40
C VAL A 342 9.62 -36.34 -10.68
N ALA A 343 8.50 -36.31 -9.95
CA ALA A 343 7.50 -35.24 -10.08
C ALA A 343 8.07 -33.87 -9.69
N ALA A 344 8.83 -33.77 -8.60
CA ALA A 344 9.48 -32.54 -8.16
C ALA A 344 10.53 -32.05 -9.17
N ASP A 345 11.27 -32.96 -9.81
CA ASP A 345 12.21 -32.67 -10.91
C ASP A 345 11.47 -32.14 -12.14
N TYR A 346 10.45 -32.86 -12.60
CA TYR A 346 9.65 -32.49 -13.75
C TYR A 346 9.00 -31.12 -13.57
N LEU A 347 8.37 -30.89 -12.41
CA LEU A 347 7.71 -29.63 -12.07
C LEU A 347 8.68 -28.55 -11.56
N ARG A 348 9.99 -28.85 -11.47
CA ARG A 348 11.03 -27.92 -11.02
C ARG A 348 10.78 -27.29 -9.65
N ILE A 349 10.35 -28.10 -8.68
CA ILE A 349 10.09 -27.65 -7.29
C ILE A 349 11.29 -28.04 -6.42
N ASP A 350 12.36 -27.26 -6.48
CA ASP A 350 13.63 -27.59 -5.80
C ASP A 350 13.50 -27.63 -4.27
N ALA A 351 12.64 -26.79 -3.70
CA ALA A 351 12.35 -26.81 -2.26
C ALA A 351 11.73 -28.14 -1.79
N LEU A 352 10.92 -28.80 -2.63
CA LEU A 352 10.36 -30.11 -2.33
C LEU A 352 11.44 -31.19 -2.39
N LYS A 353 12.33 -31.14 -3.38
CA LYS A 353 13.47 -32.07 -3.49
C LYS A 353 14.34 -32.00 -2.25
N GLN A 354 14.72 -30.77 -1.86
CA GLN A 354 15.53 -30.54 -0.66
C GLN A 354 14.84 -31.12 0.58
N LYS A 355 13.52 -30.91 0.73
CA LYS A 355 12.76 -31.46 1.87
C LYS A 355 12.69 -32.98 1.89
N ILE A 356 12.54 -33.61 0.73
CA ILE A 356 12.59 -35.07 0.61
C ILE A 356 13.99 -35.58 0.98
N GLU A 357 15.05 -34.93 0.50
CA GLU A 357 16.43 -35.29 0.82
C GLU A 357 16.77 -35.11 2.30
N GLU A 358 16.33 -34.02 2.93
CA GLU A 358 16.49 -33.79 4.37
C GLU A 358 15.82 -34.91 5.19
N TYR A 359 14.61 -35.30 4.83
CA TYR A 359 13.84 -36.33 5.53
C TYR A 359 14.53 -37.70 5.43
N PHE A 360 14.80 -38.19 4.22
CA PHE A 360 15.35 -39.54 4.00
C PHE A 360 16.88 -39.62 4.09
N GLY A 361 17.58 -38.48 4.05
CA GLY A 361 19.02 -38.40 4.29
C GLY A 361 19.38 -38.39 5.78
N SER A 362 18.44 -37.99 6.65
CA SER A 362 18.61 -38.01 8.11
C SER A 362 18.36 -39.39 8.77
N GLU A 363 17.79 -40.33 8.02
CA GLU A 363 17.52 -41.72 8.43
C GLU A 363 18.65 -42.70 8.05
N ARG A 364 19.78 -42.21 7.53
CA ARG A 364 21.01 -42.97 7.25
C ARG A 364 22.12 -42.57 8.21
#